data_AF-A0A2M7J675-F1
#
_entry.id   AF-A0A2M7J675-F1
#
_cell.length_a   1.000
_cell.length_b   1.000
_cell.length_c   1.000
_cell.angle_alpha   90.00
_cell.angle_beta   90.00
_cell.angle_gamma   90.00
#
_symmetry.space_group_name_H-M   'P 1'
#
loop_
_entity.id
_entity.type
_entity.pdbx_description
1 polymer ?
#
loop_
_entity_poly.entity_id
_entity_poly.type
_entity_poly.pdbx_seq_one_letter_code
_entity_poly.pdbx_strand_id
1 'polypeptide(L)' 'MKNKKRFASNSIRFSVFDREKALNIFFVAGAPDMDTSAEVLRKLPSCGCDIIEIGVPYSDP' A
#
# COMPACT_ATOMS: atom_id res chain seq x y z
N MET A 1 -11.45 24.09 -29.28
CA MET A 1 -11.98 23.57 -28.00
C MET A 1 -12.62 22.20 -28.24
N LYS A 2 -11.94 21.09 -27.93
CA LYS A 2 -12.49 19.74 -28.13
C LYS A 2 -13.05 19.23 -26.80
N ASN A 3 -14.38 19.22 -26.69
CA ASN A 3 -15.14 18.53 -25.66
C ASN A 3 -14.87 17.03 -25.72
N LYS A 4 -14.05 16.51 -24.80
CA LYS A 4 -13.97 15.07 -24.55
C LYS A 4 -15.04 14.75 -23.50
N LYS A 5 -16.18 14.21 -23.96
CA LYS A 5 -17.14 13.54 -23.07
C LYS A 5 -16.37 12.46 -22.31
N ARG A 6 -16.16 12.66 -21.01
CA ARG A 6 -15.57 11.67 -20.11
C ARG A 6 -16.59 10.53 -19.99
N PHE A 7 -16.25 9.40 -20.59
CA PHE A 7 -16.92 8.13 -20.34
C PHE A 7 -16.86 7.89 -18.82
N ALA A 8 -18.00 7.65 -18.17
CA ALA A 8 -18.03 7.28 -16.76
C ALA A 8 -17.43 5.87 -16.64
N SER A 9 -16.11 5.80 -16.44
CA SER A 9 -15.44 4.57 -16.05
C SER A 9 -15.74 4.31 -14.58
N ASN A 10 -16.18 3.10 -14.25
CA ASN A 10 -16.19 2.58 -12.88
C ASN A 10 -14.74 2.43 -12.40
N SER A 11 -14.07 3.57 -12.18
CA SER A 11 -12.68 3.63 -11.74
C SER A 11 -12.65 3.63 -10.22
N ILE A 12 -12.03 2.61 -9.64
CA ILE A 12 -11.65 2.65 -8.22
C ILE A 12 -10.54 3.70 -8.12
N ARG A 13 -10.83 4.82 -7.46
CA ARG A 13 -9.85 5.86 -7.16
C ARG A 13 -9.33 5.64 -5.75
N PHE A 14 -8.02 5.43 -5.63
CA PHE A 14 -7.36 5.40 -4.33
C PHE A 14 -6.95 6.83 -3.96
N SER A 15 -7.44 7.32 -2.81
CA SER A 15 -7.17 8.67 -2.31
C SER A 15 -5.69 8.92 -2.02
N VAL A 16 -4.91 7.85 -1.79
CA VAL A 16 -3.46 7.93 -1.62
C VAL A 16 -2.75 8.63 -2.79
N PHE A 17 -3.27 8.48 -4.01
CA PHE A 17 -2.70 9.10 -5.20
C PHE A 17 -3.14 10.55 -5.40
N ASP A 18 -3.99 11.09 -4.52
CA ASP A 18 -4.36 12.51 -4.52
C ASP A 18 -3.30 13.37 -3.81
N ARG A 19 -2.36 12.75 -3.09
CA ARG A 19 -1.19 13.42 -2.48
C ARG A 19 -0.06 13.55 -3.51
N GLU A 20 0.81 14.56 -3.38
CA GLU A 20 1.95 14.75 -4.29
C GLU A 20 2.98 13.59 -4.23
N LYS A 21 3.09 12.93 -3.07
CA LYS A 21 3.95 11.77 -2.81
C LYS A 21 3.25 10.80 -1.87
N ALA A 22 3.50 9.51 -2.06
CA ALA A 22 3.03 8.42 -1.19
C ALA A 22 4.23 7.72 -0.53
N LEU A 23 4.10 7.37 0.75
CA LEU A 23 5.06 6.55 1.49
C LEU A 23 4.69 5.07 1.38
N ASN A 24 5.50 4.32 0.65
CA ASN A 24 5.36 2.87 0.54
C ASN A 24 6.38 2.16 1.43
N ILE A 25 5.93 1.21 2.26
CA ILE A 25 6.78 0.40 3.14
C ILE A 25 6.62 -1.07 2.80
N PHE A 26 7.75 -1.73 2.58
CA PHE A 26 7.84 -3.17 2.36
C PHE A 26 8.40 -3.88 3.60
N PHE A 27 7.83 -5.02 3.97
CA PHE A 27 8.44 -5.97 4.90
C PHE A 27 8.00 -7.41 4.59
N VAL A 28 8.72 -8.39 5.13
CA VAL A 28 8.41 -9.82 4.93
C VAL A 28 7.56 -10.32 6.09
N ALA A 29 6.45 -10.98 5.77
CA ALA A 29 5.58 -11.60 6.76
C ALA A 29 6.35 -12.67 7.57
N GLY A 30 6.25 -12.59 8.89
CA GLY A 30 6.90 -13.54 9.80
C GLY A 30 8.36 -13.24 10.12
N ALA A 31 8.91 -12.08 9.71
CA ALA A 31 10.26 -11.66 10.05
C ALA A 31 10.25 -10.48 11.06
N PRO A 32 10.93 -10.58 12.21
CA PRO A 32 11.66 -11.75 12.73
C PRO A 32 10.73 -12.89 13.20
N ASP A 33 9.47 -12.59 13.52
CA ASP A 33 8.44 -13.55 13.89
C ASP A 33 7.05 -12.99 13.55
N MET A 34 6.01 -13.82 13.75
CA MET A 34 4.62 -13.47 13.43
C MET A 34 4.05 -12.35 14.31
N ASP A 35 4.42 -12.32 15.59
CA ASP A 35 3.90 -11.33 16.54
C ASP A 35 4.45 -9.94 16.24
N THR A 36 5.76 -9.85 16.00
CA THR A 36 6.47 -8.64 15.61
C THR A 36 5.95 -8.14 14.25
N SER A 37 5.77 -9.03 13.27
CA SER A 37 5.19 -8.67 11.97
C SER A 37 3.79 -8.06 12.11
N ALA A 38 2.95 -8.65 12.96
CA ALA A 38 1.60 -8.16 13.20
C ALA A 38 1.61 -6.81 13.95
N GLU A 39 2.56 -6.60 14.86
CA GLU A 39 2.76 -5.31 15.53
C GLU A 39 3.17 -4.22 14.54
N VAL A 40 4.14 -4.50 13.66
CA VAL A 40 4.57 -3.59 12.60
C VAL A 40 3.38 -3.22 11.70
N LEU A 41 2.64 -4.22 11.20
CA LEU A 41 1.49 -4.01 10.33
C LEU A 41 0.43 -3.09 10.96
N ARG A 42 0.17 -3.24 12.26
CA ARG A 42 -0.78 -2.38 12.99
C ARG A 42 -0.28 -0.96 13.21
N LYS A 43 1.03 -0.76 13.36
CA LYS A 43 1.63 0.56 13.66
C LYS A 43 1.86 1.42 12.41
N LEU A 44 2.21 0.80 11.28
CA LEU A 44 2.58 1.51 10.05
C LEU A 44 1.58 2.59 9.60
N PRO A 45 0.25 2.39 9.63
CA PRO A 45 -0.71 3.44 9.25
C PRO A 45 -0.56 4.71 10.09
N SER A 46 -0.35 4.56 11.40
CA SER A 46 -0.17 5.70 12.32
C SER A 46 1.16 6.43 12.13
N CYS A 47 2.15 5.76 11.55
CA CYS A 47 3.45 6.34 11.20
C CYS A 47 3.43 7.11 9.86
N GLY A 48 2.26 7.22 9.21
CA GLY A 48 2.11 7.92 7.92
C GLY A 48 2.42 7.04 6.71
N CYS A 49 2.47 5.71 6.88
CA CYS A 49 2.57 4.79 5.76
C CYS A 49 1.27 4.82 4.95
N ASP A 50 1.40 5.12 3.67
CA ASP A 50 0.29 5.26 2.74
C ASP A 50 -0.05 3.92 2.05
N ILE A 51 0.99 3.12 1.76
CA ILE A 51 0.90 1.80 1.11
C ILE A 51 1.79 0.83 1.87
N ILE A 52 1.26 -0.34 2.21
CA ILE A 52 2.00 -1.42 2.88
C ILE A 52 2.11 -2.59 1.91
N GLU A 53 3.34 -2.96 1.56
CA GLU A 53 3.65 -4.17 0.81
C GLU A 53 4.14 -5.26 1.77
N ILE A 54 3.54 -6.44 1.66
CA ILE A 54 3.86 -7.59 2.49
C ILE A 54 4.44 -8.68 1.60
N GLY A 55 5.73 -8.94 1.75
CA GLY A 55 6.40 -10.09 1.12
C GLY A 55 5.95 -11.37 1.80
N VAL A 56 5.44 -12.32 1.02
CA VAL A 56 5.17 -13.69 1.50
C VAL A 56 6.45 -14.50 1.33
N PRO A 57 7.00 -15.10 2.40
CA PRO A 57 8.18 -15.95 2.29
C PRO A 57 7.96 -17.09 1.29
N TYR A 58 8.98 -17.37 0.49
CA TYR A 58 9.02 -18.50 -0.43
C TYR A 58 10.36 -19.24 -0.27
N SER A 59 10.40 -20.54 -0.57
CA SER A 59 11.53 -21.41 -0.26
C SER A 59 12.79 -21.15 -1.07
N ASP A 60 12.64 -20.54 -2.25
CA ASP A 60 13.74 -20.15 -3.14
C ASP A 60 13.55 -18.67 -3.51
N PRO A 61 13.97 -17.75 -2.61
CA PRO A 61 13.61 -16.33 -2.65
C PRO A 61 14.40 -15.50 -3.67
#